data_AF-A0A926JQ97-F1
#
_entry.id   AF-A0A926JQ97-F1
#
_cell.length_a   1.000
_cell.length_b   1.000
_cell.length_c   1.000
_cell.angle_alpha   90.00
_cell.angle_beta   90.00
_cell.angle_gamma   90.00
#
_symmetry.space_group_name_H-M   'P 1'
#
loop_
_entity.id
_entity.type
_entity.pdbx_description
1 polymer ?
#
loop_
_entity_poly.entity_id
_entity_poly.type
_entity_poly.pdbx_seq_one_letter_code
_entity_poly.pdbx_strand_id
1 'polypeptide(L)'
;MKFFNSPVILIAIFTVTTACTTKPSKEAREFQTLFDEVIVIHDEVMPQMGKLNTLGQQLKKEADTTTAAYTEAAEGLKKSHKVMMDWMKDFSEKFPYDDAPLKDKTPEEITQKIALLKSEKEEMSELRDLVNQSIEKAERLLEKK
;
A
#
# COMPACT_ATOMS: atom_id res chain seq x y z
N MET A 1 71.04 8.47 -36.60
CA MET A 1 70.70 9.34 -35.46
C MET A 1 69.19 9.50 -35.46
N LYS A 2 68.46 9.05 -34.41
CA LYS A 2 68.00 9.87 -33.27
C LYS A 2 67.31 11.17 -33.75
N PHE A 3 66.04 11.50 -33.46
CA PHE A 3 65.04 10.94 -32.53
C PHE A 3 63.73 10.59 -33.31
N PHE A 4 62.47 10.59 -32.85
CA PHE A 4 61.81 10.99 -31.58
C PHE A 4 60.49 10.20 -31.36
N ASN A 5 59.44 10.85 -30.83
CA ASN A 5 58.26 10.30 -30.16
C ASN A 5 56.94 10.61 -30.88
N SER A 6 55.92 9.78 -30.59
CA SER A 6 54.48 9.98 -30.85
C SER A 6 53.92 11.17 -30.02
N PRO A 7 52.70 11.73 -30.28
CA PRO A 7 51.46 11.00 -29.98
C PRO A 7 50.24 11.23 -30.90
N VAL A 8 49.31 10.28 -30.74
CA VAL A 8 47.89 10.28 -31.11
C VAL A 8 47.15 11.57 -30.71
N ILE A 9 46.27 12.07 -31.60
CA ILE A 9 45.21 13.04 -31.23
C ILE A 9 43.86 12.50 -31.73
N LEU A 10 43.18 11.74 -30.86
CA LEU A 10 41.78 11.36 -30.99
C LEU A 10 41.02 12.15 -29.91
N ILE A 11 40.41 13.28 -30.29
CA ILE A 11 39.63 14.09 -29.35
C ILE A 11 38.24 13.46 -29.23
N ALA A 12 38.14 12.44 -28.38
CA ALA A 12 36.87 11.96 -27.88
C ALA A 12 36.37 12.95 -26.81
N ILE A 13 35.40 13.79 -27.16
CA ILE A 13 34.70 14.66 -26.20
C ILE A 13 33.81 13.76 -25.35
N PHE A 14 34.37 13.23 -24.26
CA PHE A 14 33.63 12.50 -23.25
C PHE A 14 32.96 13.52 -22.32
N THR A 15 31.77 13.99 -22.70
CA THR A 15 30.92 14.78 -21.80
C THR A 15 30.53 13.92 -20.61
N VAL A 16 31.28 14.06 -19.51
CA VAL A 16 30.90 13.50 -18.21
C VAL A 16 29.65 14.24 -17.75
N THR A 17 28.48 13.72 -18.07
CA THR A 17 27.23 14.11 -17.41
C THR A 17 27.31 13.63 -15.97
N THR A 18 27.78 14.50 -15.08
CA THR A 18 27.74 14.26 -13.63
C THR A 18 26.28 14.19 -13.20
N ALA A 19 25.74 12.97 -13.15
CA ALA A 19 24.46 12.70 -12.53
C ALA A 19 24.58 13.04 -11.04
N CYS A 20 24.08 14.21 -10.65
CA CYS A 20 23.99 14.61 -9.24
C CYS A 20 22.98 13.69 -8.53
N THR A 21 23.46 12.59 -7.97
CA THR A 21 22.70 11.78 -7.02
C THR A 21 22.63 12.52 -5.68
N THR A 22 21.80 13.54 -5.60
CA THR A 22 21.44 14.18 -4.33
C THR A 22 20.79 13.14 -3.42
N LYS A 23 21.41 12.89 -2.26
CA LYS A 23 20.84 11.96 -1.28
C LYS A 23 19.51 12.52 -0.77
N PRO A 24 18.44 11.71 -0.65
CA PRO A 24 17.16 12.17 -0.11
C PRO A 24 17.32 12.71 1.33
N SER A 25 16.49 13.68 1.69
CA SER A 25 16.48 14.27 3.03
C SER A 25 16.14 13.22 4.10
N LYS A 26 16.19 13.59 5.38
CA LYS A 26 15.79 12.68 6.45
C LYS A 26 14.27 12.42 6.39
N GLU A 27 13.53 13.49 6.16
CA GLU A 27 12.06 13.55 6.07
C GLU A 27 11.58 12.74 4.85
N ALA A 28 12.22 12.90 3.69
CA ALA A 28 11.90 12.10 2.51
C ALA A 28 12.10 10.59 2.72
N ARG A 29 13.09 10.19 3.54
CA ARG A 29 13.30 8.79 3.93
C ARG A 29 12.30 8.29 4.96
N GLU A 30 11.92 9.11 5.93
CA GLU A 30 10.84 8.79 6.88
C GLU A 30 9.50 8.61 6.15
N PHE A 31 9.18 9.52 5.22
CA PHE A 31 8.01 9.40 4.35
C PHE A 31 8.01 8.08 3.57
N GLN A 32 9.10 7.77 2.85
CA GLN A 32 9.15 6.53 2.05
C GLN A 32 8.99 5.29 2.92
N THR A 33 9.64 5.26 4.09
CA THR A 33 9.55 4.12 5.02
C THR A 33 8.11 3.92 5.50
N LEU A 34 7.43 5.00 5.91
CA LEU A 34 6.02 4.92 6.34
C LEU A 34 5.07 4.56 5.19
N PHE A 35 5.34 5.06 3.98
CA PHE A 35 4.56 4.73 2.80
C PHE A 35 4.67 3.24 2.48
N ASP A 36 5.89 2.70 2.44
CA ASP A 36 6.15 1.28 2.21
C ASP A 36 5.49 0.42 3.30
N GLU A 37 5.53 0.83 4.57
CA GLU A 37 4.86 0.14 5.68
C GLU A 37 3.33 0.10 5.51
N VAL A 38 2.69 1.17 5.03
CA VAL A 38 1.24 1.18 4.74
C VAL A 38 0.92 0.22 3.59
N ILE A 39 1.71 0.26 2.50
CA ILE A 39 1.51 -0.60 1.33
C ILE A 39 1.71 -2.09 1.67
N VAL A 40 2.66 -2.43 2.55
CA VAL A 40 2.83 -3.81 3.04
C VAL A 40 1.56 -4.31 3.74
N ILE A 41 0.92 -3.51 4.61
CA ILE A 41 -0.31 -3.92 5.30
C ILE A 41 -1.49 -4.01 4.31
N HIS A 42 -1.57 -3.10 3.33
CA HIS A 42 -2.52 -3.20 2.23
C HIS A 42 -2.36 -4.53 1.46
N ASP A 43 -1.14 -4.91 1.12
CA ASP A 43 -0.83 -6.13 0.36
C ASP A 43 -1.05 -7.42 1.18
N GLU A 44 -0.96 -7.37 2.52
CA GLU A 44 -1.41 -8.46 3.40
C GLU A 44 -2.94 -8.68 3.31
N VAL A 45 -3.71 -7.59 3.18
CA VAL A 45 -5.18 -7.61 3.22
C VAL A 45 -5.80 -7.87 1.84
N MET A 46 -5.20 -7.38 0.76
CA MET A 46 -5.73 -7.50 -0.60
C MET A 46 -6.09 -8.95 -1.03
N PRO A 47 -5.24 -9.97 -0.80
CA PRO A 47 -5.57 -11.37 -1.10
C PRO A 47 -6.84 -11.87 -0.38
N GLN A 48 -7.17 -11.31 0.78
CA GLN A 48 -8.33 -11.71 1.58
C GLN A 48 -9.66 -11.24 0.98
N MET A 49 -9.67 -10.25 0.08
CA MET A 49 -10.92 -9.74 -0.53
C MET A 49 -11.68 -10.83 -1.32
N GLY A 50 -10.95 -11.72 -2.00
CA GLY A 50 -11.55 -12.90 -2.65
C GLY A 50 -12.14 -13.90 -1.65
N LYS A 51 -11.49 -14.07 -0.49
CA LYS A 51 -11.95 -14.92 0.61
C LYS A 51 -13.24 -14.36 1.24
N LEU A 52 -13.32 -13.04 1.47
CA LEU A 52 -14.52 -12.35 1.96
C LEU A 52 -15.74 -12.63 1.07
N ASN A 53 -15.58 -12.48 -0.25
CA ASN A 53 -16.67 -12.70 -1.20
C ASN A 53 -17.12 -14.18 -1.25
N THR A 54 -16.16 -15.11 -1.18
CA THR A 54 -16.42 -16.56 -1.18
C THR A 54 -17.20 -16.98 0.07
N LEU A 55 -16.71 -16.61 1.27
CA LEU A 55 -17.37 -16.88 2.54
C LEU A 55 -18.75 -16.21 2.62
N GLY A 56 -18.89 -14.98 2.11
CA GLY A 56 -20.16 -14.25 2.09
C GLY A 56 -21.22 -14.91 1.19
N GLN A 57 -20.81 -15.60 0.12
CA GLN A 57 -21.73 -16.41 -0.70
C GLN A 57 -22.10 -17.73 -0.04
N GLN A 58 -21.19 -18.36 0.71
CA GLN A 58 -21.48 -19.57 1.49
C GLN A 58 -22.47 -19.26 2.62
N LEU A 59 -22.19 -18.26 3.45
CA LEU A 59 -23.07 -17.84 4.56
C LEU A 59 -24.48 -17.49 4.10
N LYS A 60 -24.66 -16.87 2.92
CA LYS A 60 -25.99 -16.57 2.37
C LYS A 60 -26.81 -17.83 2.07
N LYS A 61 -26.19 -18.85 1.46
CA LYS A 61 -26.86 -20.13 1.17
C LYS A 61 -27.32 -20.83 2.45
N GLU A 62 -26.55 -20.71 3.52
CA GLU A 62 -26.93 -21.23 4.83
C GLU A 62 -28.00 -20.35 5.50
N ALA A 63 -27.92 -19.02 5.38
CA ALA A 63 -28.89 -18.07 5.97
C ALA A 63 -30.31 -18.25 5.44
N ASP A 64 -30.49 -18.67 4.18
CA ASP A 64 -31.80 -19.06 3.62
C ASP A 64 -32.45 -20.25 4.36
N THR A 65 -31.68 -20.95 5.21
CA THR A 65 -32.11 -22.13 6.00
C THR A 65 -31.82 -22.04 7.50
N THR A 66 -31.11 -20.99 7.98
CA THR A 66 -30.47 -20.95 9.31
C THR A 66 -30.64 -19.59 10.01
N THR A 67 -30.20 -19.51 11.26
CA THR A 67 -30.37 -18.39 12.20
C THR A 67 -29.66 -17.09 11.79
N ALA A 68 -30.11 -15.98 12.40
CA ALA A 68 -29.63 -14.61 12.16
C ALA A 68 -28.09 -14.41 12.25
N ALA A 69 -27.37 -15.29 12.95
CA ALA A 69 -25.91 -15.25 13.05
C ALA A 69 -25.20 -15.38 11.69
N TYR A 70 -25.78 -16.14 10.74
CA TYR A 70 -25.25 -16.28 9.39
C TYR A 70 -25.41 -14.99 8.58
N THR A 71 -26.58 -14.35 8.68
CA THR A 71 -26.84 -13.03 8.09
C THR A 71 -25.88 -11.98 8.63
N GLU A 72 -25.73 -11.89 9.96
CA GLU A 72 -24.84 -10.94 10.62
C GLU A 72 -23.37 -11.14 10.22
N ALA A 73 -22.91 -12.40 10.09
CA ALA A 73 -21.56 -12.68 9.61
C ALA A 73 -21.38 -12.32 8.12
N ALA A 74 -22.38 -12.55 7.27
CA ALA A 74 -22.34 -12.16 5.86
C ALA A 74 -22.33 -10.63 5.68
N GLU A 75 -23.05 -9.90 6.53
CA GLU A 75 -23.00 -8.44 6.60
C GLU A 75 -21.64 -7.93 7.10
N GLY A 76 -21.04 -8.61 8.09
CA GLY A 76 -19.67 -8.33 8.56
C GLY A 76 -18.65 -8.41 7.42
N LEU A 77 -18.61 -9.53 6.68
CA LEU A 77 -17.72 -9.68 5.52
C LEU A 77 -17.94 -8.58 4.46
N LYS A 78 -19.21 -8.23 4.19
CA LYS A 78 -19.56 -7.16 3.24
C LYS A 78 -19.09 -5.79 3.74
N LYS A 79 -19.21 -5.50 5.04
CA LYS A 79 -18.71 -4.26 5.66
C LYS A 79 -17.19 -4.17 5.48
N SER A 80 -16.46 -5.22 5.81
CA SER A 80 -15.00 -5.27 5.74
C SER A 80 -14.49 -5.07 4.30
N HIS A 81 -15.16 -5.67 3.31
CA HIS A 81 -14.88 -5.39 1.89
C HIS A 81 -15.19 -3.93 1.52
N LYS A 82 -16.28 -3.33 2.02
CA LYS A 82 -16.58 -1.92 1.73
C LYS A 82 -15.52 -0.99 2.30
N VAL A 83 -15.13 -1.19 3.57
CA VAL A 83 -14.12 -0.37 4.24
C VAL A 83 -12.78 -0.42 3.50
N MET A 84 -12.35 -1.59 3.00
CA MET A 84 -11.15 -1.70 2.13
C MET A 84 -11.23 -0.82 0.88
N MET A 85 -12.39 -0.82 0.20
CA MET A 85 -12.58 -0.04 -1.04
C MET A 85 -12.73 1.47 -0.76
N ASP A 86 -13.38 1.84 0.35
CA ASP A 86 -13.50 3.22 0.80
C ASP A 86 -12.10 3.79 1.15
N TRP A 87 -11.31 3.05 1.94
CA TRP A 87 -9.95 3.43 2.30
C TRP A 87 -9.04 3.53 1.08
N MET A 88 -9.05 2.54 0.18
CA MET A 88 -8.22 2.55 -1.03
C MET A 88 -8.51 3.77 -1.92
N LYS A 89 -9.78 4.19 -2.03
CA LYS A 89 -10.17 5.40 -2.75
C LYS A 89 -9.58 6.65 -2.07
N ASP A 90 -9.84 6.83 -0.79
CA ASP A 90 -9.42 8.00 -0.02
C ASP A 90 -7.88 8.11 0.07
N PHE A 91 -7.18 6.99 0.28
CA PHE A 91 -5.72 6.91 0.21
C PHE A 91 -5.20 7.34 -1.17
N SER A 92 -5.82 6.90 -2.27
CA SER A 92 -5.40 7.30 -3.63
C SER A 92 -5.65 8.77 -3.95
N GLU A 93 -6.62 9.42 -3.28
CA GLU A 93 -6.87 10.87 -3.39
C GLU A 93 -5.84 11.68 -2.58
N LYS A 94 -5.40 11.17 -1.41
CA LYS A 94 -4.34 11.76 -0.57
C LYS A 94 -2.92 11.54 -1.13
N PHE A 95 -2.70 10.40 -1.79
CA PHE A 95 -1.43 9.93 -2.33
C PHE A 95 -1.60 9.39 -3.77
N PRO A 96 -1.72 10.29 -4.77
CA PRO A 96 -1.87 9.89 -6.16
C PRO A 96 -0.64 9.12 -6.67
N TYR A 97 -0.88 8.19 -7.60
CA TYR A 97 0.16 7.34 -8.20
C TYR A 97 1.07 8.09 -9.20
N ASP A 98 0.53 9.11 -9.88
CA ASP A 98 1.29 9.96 -10.78
C ASP A 98 1.90 11.16 -10.03
N ASP A 99 3.11 11.53 -10.48
CA ASP A 99 4.04 12.47 -9.85
C ASP A 99 4.52 12.06 -8.45
N ALA A 100 5.84 11.80 -8.35
CA ALA A 100 6.51 11.37 -7.13
C ALA A 100 6.02 12.19 -5.90
N PRO A 101 5.53 11.55 -4.82
CA PRO A 101 4.64 12.19 -3.84
C PRO A 101 5.26 13.35 -3.02
N LEU A 102 6.57 13.57 -3.16
CA LEU A 102 7.37 14.63 -2.53
C LEU A 102 7.95 15.64 -3.55
N LYS A 103 7.63 15.51 -4.83
CA LYS A 103 8.07 16.41 -5.90
C LYS A 103 7.57 17.82 -5.63
N ASP A 104 8.47 18.78 -5.72
CA ASP A 104 8.23 20.20 -5.50
C ASP A 104 7.64 20.54 -4.10
N LYS A 105 7.83 19.67 -3.09
CA LYS A 105 7.32 19.85 -1.72
C LYS A 105 8.30 20.52 -0.77
N THR A 106 7.81 21.44 0.07
CA THR A 106 8.60 22.02 1.16
C THR A 106 8.75 21.01 2.33
N PRO A 107 9.77 21.17 3.21
CA PRO A 107 9.93 20.31 4.39
C PRO A 107 8.67 20.26 5.29
N GLU A 108 7.91 21.34 5.37
CA GLU A 108 6.66 21.44 6.12
C GLU A 108 5.56 20.59 5.47
N GLU A 109 5.40 20.65 4.15
CA GLU A 109 4.46 19.79 3.42
C GLU A 109 4.82 18.29 3.54
N ILE A 110 6.12 17.96 3.48
CA ILE A 110 6.60 16.59 3.70
C ILE A 110 6.25 16.13 5.13
N THR A 111 6.43 17.00 6.13
CA THR A 111 6.08 16.72 7.53
C THR A 111 4.58 16.50 7.72
N GLN A 112 3.72 17.27 7.03
CA GLN A 112 2.27 17.06 7.02
C GLN A 112 1.90 15.72 6.36
N LYS A 113 2.52 15.37 5.23
CA LYS A 113 2.32 14.06 4.57
C LYS A 113 2.77 12.88 5.44
N ILE A 114 3.86 13.03 6.21
CA ILE A 114 4.30 12.05 7.22
C ILE A 114 3.27 11.88 8.33
N ALA A 115 2.63 12.96 8.79
CA ALA A 115 1.58 12.89 9.81
C ALA A 115 0.33 12.17 9.27
N LEU A 116 -0.07 12.44 8.02
CA LEU A 116 -1.16 11.71 7.35
C LEU A 116 -0.86 10.21 7.26
N LEU A 117 0.33 9.81 6.76
CA LEU A 117 0.70 8.39 6.65
C LEU A 117 0.70 7.64 7.99
N LYS A 118 0.91 8.33 9.12
CA LYS A 118 0.79 7.72 10.45
C LYS A 118 -0.67 7.38 10.79
N SER A 119 -1.64 8.22 10.39
CA SER A 119 -3.08 7.91 10.44
C SER A 119 -3.42 6.75 9.51
N GLU A 120 -2.99 6.81 8.24
CA GLU A 120 -3.26 5.75 7.25
C GLU A 120 -2.76 4.38 7.72
N LYS A 121 -1.60 4.33 8.38
CA LYS A 121 -1.03 3.09 8.92
C LYS A 121 -1.87 2.51 10.06
N GLU A 122 -2.40 3.37 10.93
CA GLU A 122 -3.30 2.96 12.02
C GLU A 122 -4.63 2.46 11.44
N GLU A 123 -5.27 3.25 10.57
CA GLU A 123 -6.51 2.89 9.88
C GLU A 123 -6.39 1.58 9.08
N MET A 124 -5.31 1.40 8.32
CA MET A 124 -5.04 0.17 7.55
C MET A 124 -4.75 -1.04 8.48
N SER A 125 -4.18 -0.81 9.66
CA SER A 125 -3.99 -1.87 10.68
C SER A 125 -5.32 -2.31 11.31
N GLU A 126 -6.19 -1.36 11.67
CA GLU A 126 -7.55 -1.66 12.16
C GLU A 126 -8.37 -2.39 11.09
N LEU A 127 -8.23 -1.99 9.83
CA LEU A 127 -8.88 -2.61 8.68
C LEU A 127 -8.44 -4.06 8.48
N ARG A 128 -7.13 -4.34 8.55
CA ARG A 128 -6.59 -5.71 8.54
C ARG A 128 -7.22 -6.56 9.64
N ASP A 129 -7.29 -6.04 10.85
CA ASP A 129 -7.80 -6.79 12.00
C ASP A 129 -9.32 -7.02 11.88
N LEU A 130 -10.07 -6.03 11.39
CA LEU A 130 -11.50 -6.16 11.03
C LEU A 130 -11.74 -7.25 9.98
N VAL A 131 -10.93 -7.29 8.92
CA VAL A 131 -11.00 -8.31 7.85
C VAL A 131 -10.75 -9.69 8.42
N ASN A 132 -9.67 -9.86 9.19
CA ASN A 132 -9.30 -11.13 9.81
C ASN A 132 -10.38 -11.65 10.77
N GLN A 133 -10.89 -10.79 11.66
CA GLN A 133 -11.98 -11.16 12.59
C GLN A 133 -13.28 -11.54 11.85
N SER A 134 -13.60 -10.84 10.76
CA SER A 134 -14.79 -11.14 9.94
C SER A 134 -14.69 -12.52 9.29
N ILE A 135 -13.51 -12.84 8.75
CA ILE A 135 -13.18 -14.14 8.16
C ILE A 135 -13.28 -15.25 9.21
N GLU A 136 -12.62 -15.07 10.35
CA GLU A 136 -12.60 -16.05 11.44
C GLU A 136 -14.02 -16.30 12.02
N LYS A 137 -14.86 -15.27 12.10
CA LYS A 137 -16.29 -15.41 12.49
C LYS A 137 -17.08 -16.24 11.46
N ALA A 138 -16.86 -15.99 10.18
CA ALA A 138 -17.53 -16.71 9.10
C ALA A 138 -17.11 -18.20 9.04
N GLU A 139 -15.81 -18.47 9.12
CA GLU A 139 -15.27 -19.84 9.10
C GLU A 139 -15.81 -20.66 10.28
N ARG A 140 -15.76 -20.13 11.51
CA ARG A 140 -16.31 -20.81 12.71
C ARG A 140 -17.82 -21.05 12.70
N LEU A 141 -18.58 -20.37 11.84
CA LEU A 141 -20.00 -20.67 11.64
C LEU A 141 -20.17 -21.81 10.63
N LEU A 142 -19.44 -21.77 9.52
CA LEU A 142 -19.48 -22.77 8.45
C LEU A 142 -18.87 -24.12 8.89
N GLU A 143 -17.91 -24.13 9.82
CA GLU A 143 -17.35 -25.34 10.45
C GLU A 143 -18.30 -26.04 11.44
N LYS A 144 -19.36 -25.35 11.90
CA LYS A 144 -20.36 -25.91 12.84
C LYS A 144 -21.54 -26.59 12.14
N LYS A 145 -21.47 -26.73 10.83
CA LYS A 145 -22.48 -27.37 9.98
C LYS A 145 -22.25 -28.89 9.89
#